data_AF-A0A519EIG2-F1
#
_entry.id   AF-A0A519EIG2-F1
#
_cell.length_a   1.000
_cell.length_b   1.000
_cell.length_c   1.000
_cell.angle_alpha   90.00
_cell.angle_beta   90.00
_cell.angle_gamma   90.00
#
_symmetry.space_group_name_H-M   'P 1'
#
loop_
_entity.id
_entity.type
_entity.pdbx_description
1 polymer ?
#
loop_
_entity_poly.entity_id
_entity_poly.type
_entity_poly.pdbx_seq_one_letter_code
_entity_poly.pdbx_strand_id
1 'polypeptide(L)'
;MGLIRGIVALLEPRALEAGMLVMIGVVLDRSTPDSFADFEKAVQKVSGCLECHVVTGEFDYFMMLRTRDHESFNRLHAEQLLYLPGVRQIRSFMVLKEVLSTTQLSV
;
A
#
# COMPACT_ATOMS: atom_id res chain seq x y z
N MET A 1 -17.44 -2.96 -22.86
CA MET A 1 -16.83 -1.82 -22.15
C MET A 1 -17.91 -1.12 -21.34
N GLY A 2 -17.64 -0.81 -20.09
CA GLY A 2 -18.52 -0.02 -19.22
C GLY A 2 -17.69 0.98 -18.43
N LEU A 3 -18.29 2.13 -18.12
CA LEU A 3 -17.61 3.21 -17.38
C LEU A 3 -17.50 2.92 -15.88
N ILE A 4 -18.35 2.04 -15.34
CA ILE A 4 -18.43 1.74 -13.91
C ILE A 4 -17.56 0.52 -13.60
N ARG A 5 -16.47 0.72 -12.85
CA ARG A 5 -15.61 -0.36 -12.34
C ARG A 5 -16.20 -1.05 -11.10
N GLY A 6 -17.01 -0.35 -10.32
CA GLY A 6 -17.63 -0.87 -9.10
C GLY A 6 -18.42 0.20 -8.36
N ILE A 7 -19.26 -0.23 -7.42
CA ILE A 7 -20.00 0.62 -6.49
C ILE A 7 -19.60 0.19 -5.08
N VAL A 8 -19.19 1.15 -4.25
CA VAL A 8 -18.69 0.89 -2.89
C VAL A 8 -19.29 1.90 -1.91
N ALA A 9 -19.48 1.49 -0.66
CA ALA A 9 -19.70 2.41 0.45
C ALA A 9 -18.35 2.84 1.03
N LEU A 10 -18.16 4.14 1.22
CA LEU A 10 -16.96 4.68 1.88
C LEU A 10 -17.22 4.75 3.38
N LEU A 11 -16.37 4.08 4.16
CA LEU A 11 -16.51 3.97 5.61
C LEU A 11 -15.49 4.85 6.33
N GLU A 12 -15.83 5.31 7.53
CA GLU A 12 -14.94 6.08 8.41
C GLU A 12 -13.85 5.14 8.99
N PRO A 13 -12.56 5.30 8.62
CA PRO A 13 -11.53 4.36 9.03
C PRO A 13 -11.33 4.27 10.54
N ARG A 14 -11.52 5.37 11.28
CA ARG A 14 -11.36 5.37 12.75
C ARG A 14 -12.41 4.52 13.46
N ALA A 15 -13.61 4.45 12.90
CA ALA A 15 -14.69 3.61 13.44
C ALA A 15 -14.42 2.10 13.25
N LEU A 16 -13.45 1.75 12.40
CA LEU A 16 -13.07 0.38 12.05
C LEU A 16 -11.69 -0.02 12.57
N GLU A 17 -11.11 0.74 13.52
CA GLU A 17 -9.75 0.50 13.99
C GLU A 17 -8.71 0.50 12.85
N ALA A 18 -8.90 1.37 11.84
CA ALA A 18 -8.01 1.54 10.68
C ALA A 18 -7.55 2.99 10.52
N GLY A 19 -7.38 3.69 11.66
CA GLY A 19 -7.18 5.14 11.71
C GLY A 19 -5.81 5.62 11.24
N MET A 20 -4.79 4.76 11.23
CA MET A 20 -3.43 5.11 10.81
C MET A 20 -3.24 4.80 9.33
N LEU A 21 -2.87 5.82 8.54
CA LEU A 21 -2.48 5.67 7.14
C LEU A 21 -0.97 5.72 7.02
N VAL A 22 -0.40 4.77 6.28
CA VAL A 22 1.04 4.70 5.99
C VAL A 22 1.25 4.62 4.50
N MET A 23 2.14 5.46 3.98
CA MET A 23 2.65 5.33 2.62
C MET A 23 3.98 4.58 2.66
N ILE A 24 4.18 3.63 1.75
CA ILE A 24 5.43 2.86 1.68
C ILE A 24 6.03 2.98 0.29
N GLY A 25 7.29 3.39 0.22
CA GLY A 25 8.13 3.21 -0.95
C GLY A 25 8.91 1.90 -0.85
N VAL A 26 8.85 1.08 -1.90
CA VAL A 26 9.55 -0.21 -1.99
C VAL A 26 10.56 -0.16 -3.13
N VAL A 27 11.77 -0.67 -2.86
CA VAL A 27 12.81 -0.89 -3.86
C VAL A 27 13.12 -2.37 -3.93
N LEU A 28 13.08 -2.96 -5.12
CA LEU A 28 13.45 -4.34 -5.35
C LEU A 28 14.97 -4.49 -5.48
N ASP A 29 15.46 -5.70 -5.20
CA ASP A 29 16.89 -6.06 -5.32
C ASP A 29 17.30 -6.19 -6.78
N ARG A 30 16.39 -6.69 -7.61
CA ARG A 30 16.56 -6.84 -9.05
C ARG A 30 15.34 -6.29 -9.75
N SER A 31 15.55 -5.65 -10.88
CA SER A 31 14.47 -5.13 -11.73
C SER A 31 14.23 -6.04 -12.94
N THR A 32 13.94 -7.31 -12.69
CA THR A 32 13.68 -8.32 -13.73
C THR A 32 12.18 -8.65 -13.80
N PRO A 33 11.63 -9.07 -14.95
CA PRO A 33 10.20 -9.42 -15.04
C PRO A 33 9.73 -10.39 -13.94
N ASP A 34 10.55 -11.39 -13.60
CA ASP A 34 10.23 -12.36 -12.55
C ASP A 34 10.17 -11.74 -11.14
N SER A 35 11.06 -10.79 -10.81
CA SER A 35 11.05 -10.16 -9.49
C SER A 35 9.86 -9.24 -9.30
N PHE A 36 9.46 -8.54 -10.38
CA PHE A 36 8.21 -7.77 -10.40
C PHE A 36 7.00 -8.69 -10.21
N ALA A 37 6.90 -9.78 -10.99
CA ALA A 37 5.77 -10.70 -10.91
C ALA A 37 5.63 -11.36 -9.54
N ASP A 38 6.73 -11.79 -8.93
CA ASP A 38 6.72 -12.40 -7.60
C ASP A 38 6.28 -11.39 -6.53
N PHE A 39 6.80 -10.16 -6.59
CA PHE A 39 6.39 -9.08 -5.70
C PHE A 39 4.89 -8.74 -5.86
N GLU A 40 4.43 -8.50 -7.08
CA GLU A 40 3.03 -8.14 -7.38
C GLU A 40 2.04 -9.21 -6.90
N LYS A 41 2.43 -10.48 -7.00
CA LYS A 41 1.60 -11.60 -6.50
C LYS A 41 1.56 -11.66 -4.97
N ALA A 42 2.67 -11.33 -4.31
CA ALA A 42 2.75 -11.35 -2.85
C ALA A 42 2.06 -10.12 -2.22
N VAL A 43 2.27 -8.93 -2.80
CA VAL A 43 1.80 -7.65 -2.24
C VAL A 43 0.27 -7.56 -2.16
N GLN A 44 -0.44 -8.22 -3.07
CA GLN A 44 -1.92 -8.31 -3.05
C GLN A 44 -2.47 -8.97 -1.77
N LYS A 45 -1.64 -9.70 -1.02
CA LYS A 45 -2.03 -10.37 0.23
C LYS A 45 -1.69 -9.55 1.47
N VAL A 46 -1.05 -8.38 1.31
CA VAL A 46 -0.67 -7.53 2.44
C VAL A 46 -1.93 -6.95 3.07
N SER A 47 -2.08 -7.20 4.36
CA SER A 47 -3.26 -6.78 5.11
C SER A 47 -3.38 -5.26 5.15
N GLY A 48 -4.60 -4.73 4.97
CA GLY A 48 -4.84 -3.29 5.02
C GLY A 48 -4.24 -2.50 3.85
N CYS A 49 -3.63 -3.14 2.84
CA CYS A 49 -3.20 -2.49 1.62
C CYS A 49 -4.41 -1.99 0.83
N LEU A 50 -4.51 -0.67 0.64
CA LEU A 50 -5.56 -0.02 -0.14
C LEU A 50 -5.15 0.11 -1.60
N GLU A 51 -3.88 0.46 -1.83
CA GLU A 51 -3.34 0.72 -3.16
C GLU A 51 -1.87 0.28 -3.23
N CYS A 52 -1.46 -0.19 -4.41
CA CYS A 52 -0.08 -0.49 -4.74
C CYS A 52 0.14 -0.14 -6.22
N HIS A 53 1.12 0.70 -6.50
CA HIS A 53 1.39 1.23 -7.84
C HIS A 53 2.86 1.05 -8.18
N VAL A 54 3.13 0.56 -9.38
CA VAL A 54 4.46 0.67 -9.98
C VAL A 54 4.71 2.12 -10.37
N VAL A 55 5.89 2.65 -10.07
CA VAL A 55 6.22 4.05 -10.30
C VAL A 55 7.59 4.19 -10.95
N THR A 56 7.80 5.32 -11.62
CA THR A 56 9.15 5.74 -12.03
C THR A 56 9.77 6.57 -10.91
N GLY A 57 11.03 6.31 -10.54
CA GLY A 57 11.74 7.14 -9.56
C GLY A 57 12.74 6.34 -8.71
N GLU A 58 12.94 6.79 -7.45
CA GLU A 58 13.81 6.11 -6.46
C GLU A 58 13.21 4.77 -5.98
N PHE A 59 11.88 4.64 -6.05
CA PHE A 59 11.15 3.43 -5.69
C PHE A 59 10.63 2.73 -6.94
N ASP A 60 10.52 1.41 -6.87
CA ASP A 60 9.82 0.61 -7.88
C ASP A 60 8.31 0.65 -7.61
N TYR A 61 7.89 0.67 -6.33
CA TYR A 61 6.48 0.73 -5.95
C TYR A 61 6.19 1.75 -4.85
N PHE A 62 5.00 2.34 -4.92
CA PHE A 62 4.34 3.00 -3.80
C PHE A 62 3.10 2.24 -3.35
N MET A 63 2.98 2.04 -2.04
CA MET A 63 1.81 1.43 -1.42
C MET A 63 1.15 2.42 -0.46
N MET A 64 -0.18 2.33 -0.34
CA MET A 64 -0.94 2.96 0.72
C MET A 64 -1.64 1.88 1.54
N LEU A 65 -1.44 1.90 2.85
CA LEU A 65 -1.99 0.91 3.77
C LEU A 65 -2.58 1.57 5.00
N ARG A 66 -3.63 0.95 5.54
CA ARG A 66 -4.21 1.33 6.82
C ARG A 66 -3.95 0.29 7.90
N THR A 67 -3.55 0.77 9.07
CA THR A 67 -3.47 -0.01 10.30
C THR A 67 -4.24 0.71 11.41
N ARG A 68 -4.44 0.02 12.52
CA ARG A 68 -5.03 0.63 13.72
C ARG A 68 -4.14 1.74 14.29
N ASP A 69 -2.87 1.39 14.48
CA ASP A 69 -1.87 2.17 15.19
C ASP A 69 -0.46 1.74 14.75
N HIS A 70 0.55 2.36 15.38
CA HIS A 70 1.95 2.12 15.11
C HIS A 70 2.43 0.73 15.53
N GLU A 71 1.86 0.15 16.60
CA GLU A 71 2.18 -1.22 17.02
C GLU A 71 1.71 -2.25 16.00
N SER A 72 0.48 -2.05 15.50
CA SER A 72 -0.10 -2.90 14.45
C SER A 72 0.66 -2.78 13.15
N PHE A 73 1.17 -1.58 12.84
CA PHE A 73 2.08 -1.38 11.72
C PHE A 73 3.42 -2.12 11.92
N ASN A 74 4.06 -1.99 13.08
CA ASN A 74 5.34 -2.66 13.34
C ASN A 74 5.21 -4.18 13.22
N ARG A 75 4.09 -4.74 13.70
CA ARG A 75 3.77 -6.16 13.53
C ARG A 75 3.59 -6.53 12.06
N LEU A 76 2.77 -5.78 11.31
CA LEU A 76 2.58 -6.00 9.87
C LEU A 76 3.90 -5.90 9.09
N HIS A 77 4.76 -4.95 9.47
CA HIS A 77 6.08 -4.80 8.88
C HIS A 77 6.95 -6.05 9.13
N ALA A 78 7.01 -6.49 10.38
CA ALA A 78 7.80 -7.65 10.79
C ALA A 78 7.28 -8.98 10.24
N GLU A 79 5.97 -9.13 10.07
CA GLU A 79 5.31 -10.39 9.70
C GLU A 79 5.04 -10.53 8.20
N GLN A 80 4.87 -9.43 7.48
CA GLN A 80 4.46 -9.46 6.06
C GLN A 80 5.44 -8.70 5.17
N LEU A 81 5.73 -7.43 5.49
CA LEU A 81 6.50 -6.58 4.58
C LEU A 81 7.96 -7.03 4.43
N LEU A 82 8.60 -7.47 5.51
CA LEU A 82 9.98 -7.99 5.47
C LEU A 82 10.11 -9.26 4.62
N TYR A 83 9.03 -10.02 4.42
CA TYR A 83 9.02 -11.26 3.66
C TYR A 83 8.55 -11.10 2.22
N LEU A 84 8.30 -9.86 1.78
CA LEU A 84 7.96 -9.61 0.38
C LEU A 84 9.15 -10.00 -0.51
N PRO A 85 8.91 -10.83 -1.54
CA PRO A 85 9.99 -11.40 -2.34
C PRO A 85 10.71 -10.31 -3.12
N GLY A 86 12.03 -10.43 -3.18
CA GLY A 86 12.87 -9.52 -3.96
C GLY A 86 12.93 -8.09 -3.42
N VAL A 87 12.40 -7.79 -2.22
CA VAL A 87 12.50 -6.45 -1.64
C VAL A 87 13.89 -6.21 -1.05
N ARG A 88 14.55 -5.17 -1.53
CA ARG A 88 15.85 -4.69 -1.02
C ARG A 88 15.68 -3.64 0.06
N GLN A 89 14.72 -2.73 -0.12
CA GLN A 89 14.52 -1.62 0.79
C GLN A 89 13.05 -1.24 0.89
N ILE A 90 12.64 -0.91 2.11
CA ILE A 90 11.33 -0.35 2.43
C ILE A 90 11.54 0.99 3.13
N ARG A 91 10.85 2.03 2.69
CA ARG A 91 10.75 3.31 3.40
C ARG A 91 9.29 3.62 3.69
N SER A 92 8.99 3.84 4.97
CA SER A 92 7.62 4.07 5.44
C SER A 92 7.44 5.51 5.86
N PHE A 93 6.32 6.10 5.48
CA PHE A 93 5.94 7.48 5.76
C PHE A 93 4.60 7.46 6.49
N MET A 94 4.63 7.79 7.79
CA MET A 94 3.42 7.86 8.60
C MET A 94 2.67 9.14 8.26
N VAL A 95 1.42 9.02 7.81
CA VAL A 95 0.61 10.18 7.46
C VAL A 95 0.14 10.87 8.74
N LEU A 96 0.60 12.10 8.95
CA LEU A 96 0.21 12.90 10.11
C LEU A 96 -1.19 13.50 9.96
N LYS A 97 -1.54 13.89 8.73
CA LYS A 97 -2.82 14.50 8.40
C LYS A 97 -3.17 14.21 6.94
N GLU A 98 -4.38 13.70 6.72
CA GLU A 98 -4.97 13.61 5.38
C GLU A 98 -5.62 14.96 5.05
N VAL A 99 -5.04 15.69 4.09
CA VAL A 99 -5.57 17.00 3.65
C VAL A 99 -6.70 16.81 2.61
N LEU A 100 -6.55 15.83 1.73
CA LEU A 100 -7.53 15.44 0.71
C LEU A 100 -7.43 13.94 0.46
N SER A 101 -8.57 13.26 0.41
CA SER A 101 -8.69 11.86 -0.01
C SER A 101 -10.07 11.68 -0.63
N THR A 102 -10.12 11.37 -1.93
CA THR A 102 -11.39 11.23 -2.67
C THR A 102 -11.26 10.14 -3.73
N THR A 103 -12.36 9.41 -3.93
CA THR A 103 -12.50 8.43 -5.01
C THR A 103 -13.24 9.01 -6.22
N GLN A 104 -13.73 10.26 -6.13
CA GLN A 104 -14.42 10.95 -7.20
C GLN A 104 -13.44 11.41 -8.28
N LEU A 105 -13.73 11.11 -9.55
CA LEU A 105 -13.00 11.63 -10.69
C LEU A 105 -13.54 13.01 -11.08
N SER A 106 -12.64 13.98 -11.27
CA SER A 106 -12.95 15.32 -11.80
C SER A 106 -12.90 15.28 -13.32
N VAL A 107 -13.95 14.77 -13.96
CA VAL A 107 -14.10 14.74 -15.43
C VAL A 107 -15.28 15.57 -15.88
#